data_AF-A0A340WLR7-F1
#
_entry.id   AF-A0A340WLR7-F1
#
_cell.length_a   1.000
_cell.length_b   1.000
_cell.length_c   1.000
_cell.angle_alpha   90.00
_cell.angle_beta   90.00
_cell.angle_gamma   90.00
#
_symmetry.space_group_name_H-M   'P 1'
#
loop_
_entity.id
_entity.type
_entity.pdbx_description
1 polymer ?
#
loop_
_entity_poly.entity_id
_entity_poly.type
_entity_poly.pdbx_seq_one_letter_code
_entity_poly.pdbx_strand_id
1 'polypeptide(L)' 'MASDLDFSPPEVPEPTFLENLLRYGLFLGAIFQLICVLAIIVPIPKSHEA' A
#
# COMPACT_ATOMS: atom_id res chain seq x y z
N MET A 1 24.21 -22.56 38.86
CA MET A 1 23.07 -21.63 38.70
C MET A 1 23.12 -21.13 37.27
N ALA A 2 22.31 -21.71 36.37
CA ALA A 2 22.28 -21.43 34.94
C ALA A 2 20.83 -21.13 34.53
N SER A 3 20.20 -20.22 35.27
CA SER A 3 18.75 -20.02 35.30
C SER A 3 18.29 -18.66 34.72
N ASP A 4 19.19 -17.87 34.12
CA ASP A 4 18.90 -16.48 33.72
C ASP A 4 19.16 -16.19 32.24
N LEU A 5 19.07 -17.21 31.38
CA LEU A 5 18.94 -16.99 29.93
C LEU A 5 17.45 -16.82 29.62
N ASP A 6 16.97 -15.61 29.88
CA ASP A 6 15.67 -15.10 29.48
C ASP A 6 15.62 -15.03 27.94
N PHE A 7 15.38 -16.19 27.31
CA PHE A 7 15.06 -16.34 25.90
C PHE A 7 13.61 -15.92 25.64
N SER A 8 13.24 -14.72 26.10
CA SER A 8 12.04 -14.07 25.61
C SER A 8 12.21 -13.88 24.09
N PRO A 9 11.31 -14.41 23.25
CA PRO A 9 11.37 -14.22 21.80
C PRO A 9 11.51 -12.72 21.51
N PRO A 10 12.35 -12.31 20.54
CA PRO A 10 12.47 -10.91 20.20
C PRO A 10 11.07 -10.38 19.89
N GLU A 11 10.66 -9.35 20.63
CA GLU A 11 9.41 -8.63 20.39
C GLU A 11 9.47 -8.13 18.95
N VAL A 12 8.75 -8.82 18.06
CA VAL A 12 8.69 -8.45 16.65
C VAL A 12 8.06 -7.07 16.64
N PRO A 13 8.78 -6.00 16.20
CA PRO A 13 8.22 -4.67 16.23
C PRO A 13 6.93 -4.68 15.42
N GLU A 14 5.81 -4.34 16.06
CA GLU A 14 4.56 -4.18 15.33
C GLU A 14 4.80 -3.18 14.19
N PRO A 15 4.29 -3.47 12.98
CA PRO A 15 4.47 -2.58 11.85
C PRO A 15 4.02 -1.19 12.26
N THR A 16 4.96 -0.24 12.23
CA THR A 16 4.70 1.12 12.70
C THR A 16 3.62 1.72 11.81
N PHE A 17 2.72 2.53 12.40
CA PHE A 17 1.63 3.18 11.66
C PHE A 17 2.09 3.85 10.35
N LEU A 18 3.28 4.46 10.36
CA LEU A 18 3.91 5.06 9.18
C LEU A 18 4.19 4.05 8.06
N GLU A 19 4.65 2.84 8.39
CA GLU A 19 4.97 1.81 7.40
C GLU A 19 3.69 1.29 6.72
N ASN A 20 2.63 1.09 7.51
CA ASN A 20 1.31 0.78 6.95
C ASN A 20 0.80 1.93 6.08
N LEU A 21 0.87 3.18 6.55
CA LEU A 21 0.44 4.34 5.77
C LEU A 21 1.23 4.47 4.46
N LEU A 22 2.55 4.24 4.49
CA LEU A 22 3.40 4.28 3.30
C LEU A 22 3.01 3.18 2.32
N ARG A 23 2.78 1.96 2.82
CA ARG A 23 2.38 0.80 2.01
C ARG A 23 1.00 0.99 1.38
N TYR A 24 0.00 1.40 2.16
CA TYR A 24 -1.34 1.66 1.67
C TYR A 24 -1.42 2.91 0.78
N GLY A 25 -0.68 3.97 1.12
CA GLY A 25 -0.60 5.19 0.33
C GLY A 25 0.07 4.98 -1.03
N LEU A 26 1.18 4.24 -1.07
CA LEU A 26 1.86 3.88 -2.32
C LEU A 26 0.97 2.99 -3.19
N PHE A 27 0.27 2.03 -2.58
CA PHE A 27 -0.67 1.16 -3.27
C PHE A 27 -1.85 1.95 -3.88
N LEU A 28 -2.44 2.85 -3.10
CA LEU A 28 -3.48 3.78 -3.57
C LEU A 28 -2.99 4.65 -4.73
N GLY A 29 -1.77 5.21 -4.62
CA GLY A 29 -1.16 6.01 -5.68
C GLY A 29 -0.94 5.22 -6.97
N ALA A 30 -0.46 3.98 -6.87
CA ALA A 30 -0.25 3.10 -8.03
C ALA A 30 -1.58 2.76 -8.72
N ILE A 31 -2.62 2.41 -7.93
CA ILE A 31 -3.96 2.15 -8.48
C ILE A 31 -4.50 3.39 -9.18
N PHE A 32 -4.39 4.57 -8.56
CA PHE A 32 -4.85 5.82 -9.16
C PHE A 32 -4.13 6.11 -10.49
N GLN A 33 -2.82 5.89 -10.54
CA GLN A 33 -2.05 6.09 -11.75
C GLN A 33 -2.49 5.13 -12.87
N LEU A 34 -2.72 3.85 -12.54
CA LEU A 34 -3.24 2.88 -13.50
C LEU A 34 -4.62 3.27 -14.04
N ILE A 35 -5.53 3.73 -13.17
CA ILE A 35 -6.84 4.23 -13.58
C ILE A 35 -6.71 5.47 -14.46
N CYS A 36 -5.81 6.40 -14.11
CA CYS A 36 -5.57 7.63 -14.85
C CYS A 36 -5.02 7.36 -16.25
N VAL A 37 -4.03 6.46 -16.35
CA VAL A 37 -3.48 6.01 -17.65
C VAL A 37 -4.53 5.28 -18.47
N LEU A 38 -5.35 4.42 -17.84
CA LEU A 38 -6.46 3.74 -18.52
C LEU A 38 -7.48 4.74 -19.07
N ALA A 39 -7.80 5.81 -18.33
CA ALA A 39 -8.70 6.87 -18.78
C ALA A 39 -8.13 7.70 -19.95
N ILE A 40 -6.80 7.80 -20.07
CA ILE A 40 -6.14 8.44 -21.22
C ILE A 40 -6.14 7.51 -22.44
N ILE A 41 -5.82 6.23 -22.23
CA ILE A 41 -5.71 5.22 -23.31
C ILE A 41 -7.09 4.83 -23.84
N VAL A 42 -8.12 4.78 -23.00
CA VAL A 42 -9.50 4.57 -23.42
C VAL A 42 -10.02 5.94 -23.85
N PRO A 43 -10.05 6.28 -25.16
CA PRO A 43 -10.81 7.44 -25.58
C PRO A 43 -12.25 7.16 -25.16
N ILE A 44 -12.78 7.92 -24.20
CA ILE A 44 -14.23 7.97 -24.00
C ILE A 44 -14.78 8.43 -25.34
N PRO A 45 -15.46 7.58 -26.13
CA PRO A 45 -16.08 8.06 -27.33
C PRO A 45 -17.06 9.14 -26.86
N LYS A 46 -16.96 10.34 -27.42
CA LYS A 46 -18.04 11.31 -27.38
C LYS A 46 -19.21 10.72 -28.18
N SER A 47 -19.87 9.69 -27.66
CA SER A 47 -21.22 9.31 -28.08
C SER A 47 -22.20 10.25 -27.39
N HIS A 48 -22.07 11.54 -27.64
CA HIS A 48 -23.11 12.51 -27.39
C HIS A 48 -22.95 13.63 -28.40
N GLU A 49 -23.12 13.25 -29.66
CA GLU A 49 -23.75 14.13 -30.63
C GLU A 49 -25.26 13.99 -30.41
N ALA A 50 -25.83 14.89 -29.62
CA ALA A 50 -27.26 15.16 -29.51
C ALA A 50 -27.43 16.59 -28.97
#